data_AF-A0A8T6MC57-F1
#
_entry.id   AF-A0A8T6MC57-F1
#
_cell.length_a   1.000
_cell.length_b   1.000
_cell.length_c   1.000
_cell.angle_alpha   90.00
_cell.angle_beta   90.00
_cell.angle_gamma   90.00
#
_symmetry.space_group_name_H-M   'P 1'
#
loop_
_entity.id
_entity.type
_entity.pdbx_description
1 polymer ?
#
loop_
_entity_poly.entity_id
_entity_poly.type
_entity_poly.pdbx_seq_one_letter_code
_entity_poly.pdbx_strand_id
1 'polypeptide(L)'
;FATALVGDRSEETSRAFILRAAPRRSQHEGRDAETIREIPKKNKSEVLEIAFKMVYEKLEKTKEIKVSFAKDILDVINIKYRGTVEYDELLEKLLEKNVLLKEDLLYLNENFFKEYNQEEKLVSNDSENTDEINSLDENELENIEENLEHVKSSVSKVKVRNTIAERISKANIEEIANQNIKKSLLFKPKEEILNIVLKYRTIYKISYNVYDSQDSFKTNTCFVDSVTGEFIHFLNGEFKISSGLNVLDKINEDYLEILYLLNKQHTLFSLNQETDIEEKDLIEMIDSFKELNLITVKNNSGIDVYKIDSKAFDIPFNPTIKVLSSLDVLPLKKQDVEFLESINYSLNVIQDNLKKLWGEIEFTSLQEIYWPIWQITYNNKEGNRVLKVDAVTGKKM
;
A
#
# COMPACT_ATOMS: atom_id res chain seq x y z
N PHE A 1 35.45 -33.44 -28.15
CA PHE A 1 34.21 -32.73 -27.82
C PHE A 1 33.10 -33.77 -27.74
N ALA A 2 32.48 -33.96 -26.58
CA ALA A 2 31.34 -34.87 -26.44
C ALA A 2 30.04 -34.10 -26.74
N THR A 3 29.21 -34.63 -27.61
CA THR A 3 27.89 -34.08 -27.93
C THR A 3 26.86 -34.90 -27.17
N ALA A 4 26.08 -34.28 -26.27
CA ALA A 4 25.00 -34.96 -25.57
C ALA A 4 23.71 -34.84 -26.39
N LEU A 5 23.06 -35.98 -26.64
CA LEU A 5 21.71 -36.07 -27.20
C LEU A 5 20.73 -36.14 -26.03
N VAL A 6 19.81 -35.19 -25.96
CA VAL A 6 18.76 -35.16 -24.95
C VAL A 6 17.42 -35.23 -25.68
N GLY A 7 16.66 -36.29 -25.39
CA GLY A 7 15.29 -36.47 -25.86
C GLY A 7 14.32 -36.37 -24.69
N ASP A 8 13.15 -35.80 -24.94
CA ASP A 8 12.06 -35.75 -23.96
C ASP A 8 11.49 -37.17 -23.76
N ARG A 9 11.06 -37.48 -22.53
CA ARG A 9 10.63 -38.84 -22.16
C ARG A 9 9.11 -39.04 -22.30
N SER A 10 8.40 -38.04 -22.84
CA SER A 10 6.98 -38.09 -23.17
C SER A 10 6.79 -38.19 -24.69
N GLU A 11 5.95 -39.13 -25.14
CA GLU A 11 5.70 -39.47 -26.55
C GLU A 11 4.93 -38.41 -27.36
N GLU A 12 4.96 -37.13 -26.98
CA GLU A 12 4.16 -36.08 -27.64
C GLU A 12 4.95 -35.14 -28.55
N THR A 13 6.28 -35.27 -28.66
CA THR A 13 7.06 -34.46 -29.61
C THR A 13 8.09 -35.28 -30.41
N SER A 14 7.95 -35.25 -31.74
CA SER A 14 8.83 -35.92 -32.70
C SER A 14 10.10 -35.11 -33.04
N ARG A 15 10.59 -34.28 -32.12
CA ARG A 15 11.75 -33.40 -32.34
C ARG A 15 12.81 -33.59 -31.26
N ALA A 16 14.04 -33.90 -31.69
CA ALA A 16 15.21 -33.95 -30.82
C ALA A 16 16.09 -32.70 -31.03
N PHE A 17 16.67 -32.17 -29.96
CA PHE A 17 17.59 -31.04 -30.01
C PHE A 17 19.01 -31.50 -29.71
N ILE A 18 19.98 -31.02 -30.50
CA ILE A 18 21.41 -31.27 -30.28
C ILE A 18 21.99 -30.02 -29.63
N LEU A 19 22.35 -30.12 -28.35
CA LEU A 19 22.98 -29.02 -27.61
C LEU A 19 24.46 -29.31 -27.40
N ARG A 20 25.30 -28.32 -27.72
CA ARG A 20 26.74 -28.38 -27.54
C ARG A 20 27.10 -27.79 -26.17
N ALA A 21 27.13 -28.63 -25.14
CA ALA A 21 27.56 -28.22 -23.81
C ALA A 21 29.09 -28.27 -23.70
N ALA A 22 29.72 -27.15 -23.33
CA ALA A 22 31.15 -27.14 -23.01
C ALA A 22 31.37 -27.72 -21.60
N PRO A 23 32.38 -28.60 -21.39
CA PRO A 23 32.67 -29.13 -20.07
C PRO A 23 33.19 -28.00 -19.16
N ARG A 24 32.59 -27.87 -17.96
CA ARG A 24 33.07 -26.90 -16.96
C ARG A 24 34.51 -27.25 -16.57
N ARG A 25 35.43 -26.30 -16.73
CA ARG A 25 36.77 -26.34 -16.12
C ARG A 25 36.64 -25.86 -14.67
N SER A 26 37.30 -26.57 -13.76
CA SER A 26 37.36 -26.37 -12.31
C SER A 26 36.23 -27.02 -11.51
N GLN A 27 36.60 -28.02 -10.72
CA GLN A 27 35.76 -28.77 -9.79
C GLN A 27 36.19 -28.55 -8.32
N HIS A 28 36.92 -27.45 -8.03
CA HIS A 28 37.56 -27.26 -6.72
C HIS A 28 37.50 -25.85 -6.10
N GLU A 29 36.65 -24.94 -6.57
CA GLU A 29 36.60 -23.55 -6.05
C GLU A 29 35.26 -23.19 -5.39
N GLY A 30 34.78 -24.06 -4.49
CA GLY A 30 33.51 -23.84 -3.79
C GLY A 30 33.40 -24.54 -2.44
N ARG A 31 34.52 -24.98 -1.86
CA ARG A 31 34.58 -25.35 -0.45
C ARG A 31 35.31 -24.23 0.26
N ASP A 32 34.54 -23.31 0.83
CA ASP A 32 34.70 -22.78 2.19
C ASP A 32 33.94 -21.45 2.36
N ALA A 33 32.91 -21.51 3.20
CA ALA A 33 32.35 -20.47 4.08
C ALA A 33 30.81 -20.59 4.14
N GLU A 34 30.30 -21.67 4.73
CA GLU A 34 28.98 -21.60 5.36
C GLU A 34 29.12 -20.69 6.59
N THR A 35 28.70 -19.43 6.47
CA THR A 35 28.44 -18.62 7.65
C THR A 35 27.22 -19.22 8.34
N ILE A 36 27.47 -20.06 9.36
CA ILE A 36 26.43 -20.48 10.30
C ILE A 36 25.92 -19.20 10.95
N ARG A 37 24.81 -18.64 10.44
CA ARG A 37 24.03 -17.65 11.18
C ARG A 37 23.44 -18.39 12.36
N GLU A 38 24.14 -18.39 13.50
CA GLU A 38 23.55 -18.79 14.77
C GLU A 38 22.39 -17.81 15.04
N ILE A 39 21.17 -18.24 14.73
CA ILE A 39 19.98 -17.58 15.23
C ILE A 39 20.00 -17.80 16.75
N PRO A 40 20.04 -16.74 17.58
CA PRO A 40 20.18 -16.90 19.02
C PRO A 40 18.96 -17.65 19.56
N LYS A 41 19.15 -18.93 19.87
CA LYS A 41 18.14 -19.74 20.54
C LYS A 41 18.18 -19.40 22.01
N LYS A 42 17.13 -18.77 22.52
CA LYS A 42 16.95 -18.56 23.95
C LYS A 42 16.14 -19.71 24.53
N ASN A 43 16.35 -19.97 25.82
CA ASN A 43 15.53 -20.96 26.51
C ASN A 43 14.13 -20.37 26.79
N LYS A 44 13.17 -21.25 27.08
CA LYS A 44 11.76 -20.87 27.28
C LYS A 44 11.59 -19.81 28.39
N SER A 45 12.37 -19.90 29.47
CA SER A 45 12.33 -18.94 30.58
C SER A 45 12.82 -17.55 30.17
N GLU A 46 13.87 -17.47 29.36
CA GLU A 46 14.42 -16.21 28.86
C GLU A 46 13.46 -15.52 27.88
N VAL A 47 12.80 -16.30 27.01
CA VAL A 47 11.77 -15.80 26.08
C VAL A 47 10.59 -15.23 26.87
N LEU A 48 10.15 -15.94 27.91
CA LEU A 48 9.09 -15.50 28.82
C LEU A 48 9.47 -14.21 29.58
N GLU A 49 10.71 -14.09 30.07
CA GLU A 49 11.20 -12.86 30.72
C GLU A 49 11.19 -11.65 29.78
N ILE A 50 11.65 -11.83 28.53
CA ILE A 50 11.68 -10.74 27.55
C ILE A 50 10.26 -10.28 27.22
N ALA A 51 9.34 -11.24 27.00
CA ALA A 51 7.93 -10.92 26.73
C ALA A 51 7.27 -10.22 27.90
N PHE A 52 7.45 -10.75 29.11
CA PHE A 52 6.96 -10.13 30.33
C PHE A 52 7.44 -8.70 30.48
N LYS A 53 8.75 -8.45 30.35
CA LYS A 53 9.33 -7.12 30.52
C LYS A 53 8.74 -6.10 29.54
N MET A 54 8.64 -6.45 28.26
CA MET A 54 8.10 -5.55 27.23
C MET A 54 6.61 -5.23 27.45
N VAL A 55 5.81 -6.23 27.82
CA VAL A 55 4.39 -6.05 28.12
C VAL A 55 4.20 -5.23 29.40
N TYR A 56 4.97 -5.53 30.44
CA TYR A 56 4.87 -4.88 31.74
C TYR A 56 5.34 -3.41 31.69
N GLU A 57 6.44 -3.10 31.00
CA GLU A 57 6.87 -1.70 30.78
C GLU A 57 5.81 -0.88 30.04
N LYS A 58 5.12 -1.49 29.07
CA LYS A 58 4.01 -0.81 28.39
C LYS A 58 2.85 -0.57 29.35
N LEU A 59 2.49 -1.56 30.17
CA LEU A 59 1.49 -1.41 31.24
C LEU A 59 1.90 -0.35 32.27
N GLU A 60 3.17 -0.23 32.63
CA GLU A 60 3.64 0.82 33.55
C GLU A 60 3.42 2.22 32.99
N LYS A 61 3.60 2.40 31.67
CA LYS A 61 3.39 3.68 30.98
C LYS A 61 1.92 4.00 30.73
N THR A 62 1.18 3.02 30.21
CA THR A 62 -0.20 3.24 29.72
C THR A 62 -1.27 2.89 30.74
N LYS A 63 -0.89 2.19 31.82
CA LYS A 63 -1.74 1.67 32.89
C LYS A 63 -2.80 0.64 32.45
N GLU A 64 -3.16 0.62 31.17
CA GLU A 64 -3.97 -0.41 30.53
C GLU A 64 -3.45 -0.79 29.14
N ILE A 65 -3.57 -2.06 28.76
CA ILE A 65 -3.32 -2.53 27.40
C ILE A 65 -4.34 -3.61 27.02
N LYS A 66 -4.57 -3.79 25.72
CA LYS A 66 -5.35 -4.92 25.21
C LYS A 66 -4.61 -6.24 25.35
N VAL A 67 -5.34 -7.30 25.66
CA VAL A 67 -4.82 -8.68 25.66
C VAL A 67 -4.20 -9.02 24.30
N SER A 68 -4.80 -8.57 23.20
CA SER A 68 -4.26 -8.76 21.84
C SER A 68 -2.84 -8.20 21.70
N PHE A 69 -2.56 -7.02 22.26
CA PHE A 69 -1.24 -6.41 22.19
C PHE A 69 -0.17 -7.23 22.94
N ALA A 70 -0.53 -7.77 24.11
CA ALA A 70 0.36 -8.66 24.86
C ALA A 70 0.65 -9.97 24.11
N LYS A 71 -0.34 -10.50 23.38
CA LYS A 71 -0.19 -11.67 22.50
C LYS A 71 0.72 -11.36 21.30
N ASP A 72 0.53 -10.22 20.66
CA ASP A 72 1.35 -9.80 19.52
C ASP A 72 2.84 -9.67 19.91
N ILE A 73 3.13 -9.10 21.08
CA ILE A 73 4.50 -9.03 21.63
C ILE A 73 5.08 -10.42 21.84
N LEU A 74 4.31 -11.32 22.44
CA LEU A 74 4.74 -12.69 22.71
C LEU A 74 5.07 -13.43 21.41
N ASP A 75 4.23 -13.30 20.39
CA ASP A 75 4.42 -13.95 19.09
C ASP A 75 5.70 -13.46 18.40
N VAL A 76 5.96 -12.15 18.41
CA VAL A 76 7.19 -11.57 17.87
C VAL A 76 8.43 -12.14 18.58
N ILE A 77 8.39 -12.26 19.91
CA ILE A 77 9.51 -12.75 20.71
C ILE A 77 9.73 -14.26 20.50
N ASN A 78 8.64 -15.05 20.45
CA ASN A 78 8.71 -16.47 20.13
C ASN A 78 9.31 -16.71 18.75
N ILE A 79 8.90 -15.95 17.74
CA ILE A 79 9.47 -16.04 16.39
C ILE A 79 10.96 -15.66 16.40
N LYS A 80 11.31 -14.55 17.06
CA LYS A 80 12.69 -14.02 17.09
C LYS A 80 13.69 -14.98 17.73
N TYR A 81 13.28 -15.69 18.78
CA TYR A 81 14.17 -16.56 19.56
C TYR A 81 13.88 -18.07 19.42
N ARG A 82 12.99 -18.47 18.49
CA ARG A 82 12.45 -19.83 18.37
C ARG A 82 11.89 -20.37 19.70
N GLY A 83 11.21 -19.48 20.43
CA GLY A 83 10.51 -19.79 21.67
C GLY A 83 9.19 -20.52 21.41
N THR A 84 8.69 -21.18 22.45
CA THR A 84 7.40 -21.88 22.48
C THR A 84 6.66 -21.52 23.78
N VAL A 85 6.73 -20.24 24.16
CA VAL A 85 6.05 -19.71 25.34
C VAL A 85 4.60 -19.45 24.97
N GLU A 86 3.68 -20.02 25.72
CA GLU A 86 2.25 -19.83 25.48
C GLU A 86 1.75 -18.57 26.19
N TYR A 87 0.66 -17.97 25.70
CA TYR A 87 0.12 -16.75 26.29
C TYR A 87 -0.29 -16.93 27.76
N ASP A 88 -0.82 -18.09 28.12
CA ASP A 88 -1.23 -18.38 29.49
C ASP A 88 -0.04 -18.31 30.47
N GLU A 89 1.17 -18.70 30.04
CA GLU A 89 2.39 -18.63 30.84
C GLU A 89 2.86 -17.17 31.05
N LEU A 90 2.68 -16.34 30.03
CA LEU A 90 2.91 -14.89 30.13
C LEU A 90 1.88 -14.23 31.04
N LEU A 91 0.61 -14.62 30.92
CA LEU A 91 -0.48 -14.08 31.72
C LEU A 91 -0.30 -14.42 33.20
N GLU A 92 0.01 -15.67 33.55
CA GLU A 92 0.31 -16.08 34.94
C GLU A 92 1.37 -15.17 35.57
N LYS A 93 2.45 -14.91 34.83
CA LYS A 93 3.54 -14.04 35.28
C LYS A 93 3.16 -12.57 35.43
N LEU A 94 2.23 -12.07 34.60
CA LEU A 94 1.67 -10.73 34.74
C LEU A 94 0.77 -10.63 35.98
N LEU A 95 -0.05 -11.65 36.25
CA LEU A 95 -0.91 -11.71 37.44
C LEU A 95 -0.07 -11.70 38.74
N GLU A 96 1.08 -12.39 38.77
CA GLU A 96 2.04 -12.34 39.88
C GLU A 96 2.55 -10.91 40.20
N LYS A 97 2.42 -9.98 39.25
CA LYS A 97 2.87 -8.59 39.34
C LYS A 97 1.73 -7.59 39.46
N ASN A 98 0.60 -8.01 40.02
CA ASN A 98 -0.60 -7.21 40.24
C ASN A 98 -1.23 -6.66 38.94
N VAL A 99 -1.00 -7.31 37.81
CA VAL A 99 -1.76 -7.02 36.59
C VAL A 99 -3.09 -7.74 36.69
N LEU A 100 -4.19 -7.08 36.34
CA LEU A 100 -5.52 -7.65 36.34
C LEU A 100 -6.00 -7.88 34.93
N LEU A 101 -6.53 -9.06 34.64
CA LEU A 101 -7.23 -9.35 33.41
C LEU A 101 -8.74 -9.17 33.63
N LYS A 102 -9.36 -8.27 32.87
CA LYS A 102 -10.83 -8.14 32.82
C LYS A 102 -11.27 -7.96 31.38
N GLU A 103 -12.19 -8.83 30.95
CA GLU A 103 -12.63 -8.92 29.56
C GLU A 103 -11.44 -9.12 28.61
N ASP A 104 -11.12 -8.13 27.77
CA ASP A 104 -10.04 -8.17 26.78
C ASP A 104 -8.93 -7.15 27.09
N LEU A 105 -8.86 -6.68 28.35
CA LEU A 105 -7.92 -5.67 28.83
C LEU A 105 -7.12 -6.14 30.05
N LEU A 106 -5.85 -5.75 30.07
CA LEU A 106 -4.92 -5.90 31.18
C LEU A 106 -4.74 -4.53 31.85
N TYR A 107 -4.90 -4.48 33.17
CA TYR A 107 -4.77 -3.26 33.98
C TYR A 107 -3.64 -3.39 34.99
N LEU A 108 -2.86 -2.32 35.14
CA LEU A 108 -1.85 -2.24 36.18
C LEU A 108 -2.53 -1.89 37.51
N ASN A 109 -2.83 -2.91 38.33
CA ASN A 109 -3.45 -2.87 39.67
C ASN A 109 -4.95 -2.49 39.77
N GLU A 110 -5.56 -2.83 40.93
CA GLU A 110 -6.98 -2.59 41.22
C GLU A 110 -7.35 -1.12 41.42
N ASN A 111 -6.40 -0.28 41.82
CA ASN A 111 -6.68 1.13 42.10
C ASN A 111 -6.89 1.91 40.79
N PHE A 112 -6.07 1.65 39.77
CA PHE A 112 -6.24 2.23 38.44
C PHE A 112 -7.55 1.79 37.78
N PHE A 113 -7.90 0.51 37.93
CA PHE A 113 -9.18 -0.01 37.43
C PHE A 113 -10.40 0.68 38.08
N LYS A 114 -10.31 1.08 39.36
CA LYS A 114 -11.38 1.82 40.05
C LYS A 114 -11.45 3.29 39.62
N GLU A 115 -10.32 3.93 39.34
CA GLU A 115 -10.25 5.31 38.81
C GLU A 115 -10.83 5.40 37.40
N TYR A 116 -10.48 4.48 36.49
CA TYR A 116 -10.99 4.42 35.12
C TYR A 116 -12.54 4.34 35.06
N ASN A 117 -13.15 3.53 35.93
CA ASN A 117 -14.61 3.40 35.98
C ASN A 117 -15.32 4.62 36.62
N GLN A 118 -14.60 5.48 37.33
CA GLN A 118 -15.15 6.73 37.88
C GLN A 118 -15.10 7.87 36.84
N GLU A 119 -14.09 7.88 35.96
CA GLU A 119 -13.89 8.91 34.94
C GLU A 119 -14.92 8.89 33.80
N GLU A 120 -15.51 7.74 33.45
CA GLU A 120 -16.59 7.65 32.42
C GLU A 120 -17.89 8.41 32.79
N LYS A 121 -18.02 8.94 34.02
CA LYS A 121 -19.19 9.70 34.48
C LYS A 121 -19.01 11.21 34.59
N LEU A 122 -17.80 11.76 34.38
CA LEU A 122 -17.54 13.18 34.66
C LEU A 122 -16.66 13.82 33.57
N VAL A 123 -17.28 14.17 32.44
CA VAL A 123 -16.70 15.13 31.49
C VAL A 123 -16.78 16.53 32.10
N SER A 124 -15.69 17.04 32.70
CA SER A 124 -15.38 18.47 32.77
C SER A 124 -14.05 18.78 33.52
N ASN A 125 -13.18 19.49 32.78
CA ASN A 125 -12.16 20.49 33.19
C ASN A 125 -10.79 20.09 33.78
N ASP A 126 -9.78 20.49 32.99
CA ASP A 126 -8.54 21.25 33.27
C ASP A 126 -7.52 20.85 34.36
N SER A 127 -6.31 20.56 33.82
CA SER A 127 -4.98 21.12 34.13
C SER A 127 -4.15 20.71 35.36
N GLU A 128 -2.92 20.28 35.01
CA GLU A 128 -1.58 20.65 35.54
C GLU A 128 -0.79 19.77 36.57
N ASN A 129 0.45 19.47 36.13
CA ASN A 129 1.78 19.47 36.82
C ASN A 129 2.22 18.29 37.74
N THR A 130 3.25 17.52 37.33
CA THR A 130 4.71 17.45 37.73
C THR A 130 4.99 16.25 38.67
N ASP A 131 6.12 15.51 38.76
CA ASP A 131 7.56 15.66 38.45
C ASP A 131 8.27 14.29 38.26
N GLU A 132 9.42 14.34 37.55
CA GLU A 132 10.70 13.57 37.57
C GLU A 132 10.85 12.09 38.04
N ILE A 133 11.56 11.26 37.24
CA ILE A 133 12.98 10.82 37.46
C ILE A 133 13.34 9.59 36.57
N ASN A 134 14.53 9.70 35.95
CA ASN A 134 15.47 8.68 35.43
C ASN A 134 15.39 8.18 33.98
N SER A 135 16.34 8.72 33.23
CA SER A 135 16.82 8.45 31.89
C SER A 135 17.20 6.98 31.63
N LEU A 136 16.55 6.41 30.61
CA LEU A 136 17.13 5.46 29.68
C LEU A 136 17.11 6.13 28.30
N ASP A 137 18.22 5.97 27.56
CA ASP A 137 18.59 6.65 26.31
C ASP A 137 17.40 7.00 25.38
N GLU A 138 17.07 8.29 25.29
CA GLU A 138 15.96 8.83 24.49
C GLU A 138 16.04 8.44 23.00
N ASN A 139 17.25 8.12 22.52
CA ASN A 139 17.50 7.74 21.12
C ASN A 139 16.98 6.35 20.73
N GLU A 140 16.74 5.44 21.68
CA GLU A 140 16.12 4.13 21.41
C GLU A 140 14.58 4.19 21.43
N LEU A 141 13.98 5.15 22.17
CA LEU A 141 12.53 5.30 22.31
C LEU A 141 11.92 6.10 21.16
N GLU A 142 12.58 7.14 20.65
CA GLU A 142 12.12 7.89 19.47
C GLU A 142 12.10 7.00 18.21
N ASN A 143 13.08 6.09 18.07
CA ASN A 143 13.10 5.10 16.98
C ASN A 143 11.96 4.06 17.08
N ILE A 144 11.39 3.83 18.27
CA ILE A 144 10.26 2.92 18.45
C ILE A 144 8.93 3.67 18.27
N GLU A 145 8.84 4.93 18.69
CA GLU A 145 7.64 5.77 18.49
C GLU A 145 7.43 6.17 17.02
N GLU A 146 8.49 6.49 16.25
CA GLU A 146 8.38 6.70 14.80
C GLU A 146 8.01 5.40 14.05
N ASN A 147 8.48 4.25 14.54
CA ASN A 147 8.06 2.95 13.99
C ASN A 147 6.62 2.58 14.40
N LEU A 148 6.12 3.04 15.55
CA LEU A 148 4.76 2.81 16.01
C LEU A 148 3.74 3.74 15.35
N GLU A 149 4.09 4.99 15.03
CA GLU A 149 3.22 5.87 14.23
C GLU A 149 3.03 5.34 12.79
N HIS A 150 4.03 4.65 12.24
CA HIS A 150 3.88 3.92 10.98
C HIS A 150 3.09 2.61 11.08
N VAL A 151 2.80 2.11 12.29
CA VAL A 151 1.96 0.94 12.57
C VAL A 151 0.55 1.33 13.06
N LYS A 152 0.34 2.59 13.47
CA LYS A 152 -0.96 3.14 13.89
C LYS A 152 -2.00 3.25 12.76
N SER A 153 -1.64 3.05 11.49
CA SER A 153 -2.63 2.90 10.42
C SER A 153 -3.26 1.50 10.46
N SER A 154 -4.22 1.34 11.37
CA SER A 154 -5.30 0.34 11.33
C SER A 154 -4.90 -1.15 11.34
N VAL A 155 -4.50 -1.69 12.49
CA VAL A 155 -4.68 -3.13 12.77
C VAL A 155 -6.17 -3.35 13.03
N SER A 156 -6.92 -3.41 11.93
CA SER A 156 -8.28 -3.91 11.92
C SER A 156 -8.22 -5.44 12.02
N LYS A 157 -9.10 -6.04 12.83
CA LYS A 157 -9.29 -7.51 12.92
C LYS A 157 -9.01 -8.16 11.56
N VAL A 158 -8.06 -9.08 11.49
CA VAL A 158 -7.69 -9.79 10.26
C VAL A 158 -8.97 -10.35 9.64
N LYS A 159 -9.44 -9.70 8.58
CA LYS A 159 -10.64 -10.08 7.84
C LYS A 159 -10.13 -10.78 6.59
N VAL A 160 -10.63 -11.97 6.31
CA VAL A 160 -10.43 -12.61 5.01
C VAL A 160 -11.00 -11.67 3.95
N ARG A 161 -10.15 -11.17 3.06
CA ARG A 161 -10.51 -10.23 1.98
C ARG A 161 -10.20 -10.82 0.61
N ASN A 162 -10.84 -10.27 -0.42
CA ASN A 162 -10.50 -10.55 -1.81
C ASN A 162 -9.27 -9.72 -2.22
N THR A 163 -8.16 -10.38 -2.50
CA THR A 163 -6.92 -9.73 -2.92
C THR A 163 -6.55 -10.19 -4.32
N ILE A 164 -5.85 -9.34 -5.07
CA ILE A 164 -5.22 -9.77 -6.33
C ILE A 164 -4.13 -10.78 -5.96
N ALA A 165 -4.02 -11.88 -6.72
CA ALA A 165 -3.04 -12.91 -6.41
C ALA A 165 -1.59 -12.40 -6.59
N GLU A 166 -0.76 -12.44 -5.53
CA GLU A 166 0.68 -12.22 -5.67
C GLU A 166 1.30 -13.24 -6.63
N ARG A 167 2.29 -12.80 -7.40
CA ARG A 167 3.17 -13.67 -8.21
C ARG A 167 4.61 -13.61 -7.75
N ILE A 168 4.96 -12.61 -6.95
CA ILE A 168 6.30 -12.43 -6.36
C ILE A 168 6.29 -12.98 -4.94
N SER A 169 7.00 -14.09 -4.76
CA SER A 169 7.16 -14.75 -3.47
C SER A 169 8.06 -13.95 -2.52
N LYS A 170 8.03 -14.31 -1.23
CA LYS A 170 8.93 -13.74 -0.21
C LYS A 170 10.42 -13.92 -0.58
N ALA A 171 10.79 -15.08 -1.12
CA ALA A 171 12.18 -15.33 -1.54
C ALA A 171 12.60 -14.40 -2.70
N ASN A 172 11.72 -14.22 -3.69
CA ASN A 172 12.01 -13.36 -4.84
C ASN A 172 12.14 -11.88 -4.42
N ILE A 173 11.29 -11.41 -3.50
CA ILE A 173 11.41 -10.03 -3.01
C ILE A 173 12.65 -9.82 -2.16
N GLU A 174 13.10 -10.82 -1.39
CA GLU A 174 14.38 -10.76 -0.67
C GLU A 174 15.56 -10.60 -1.64
N GLU A 175 15.55 -11.27 -2.79
CA GLU A 175 16.56 -11.07 -3.84
C GLU A 175 16.51 -9.65 -4.42
N ILE A 176 15.32 -9.15 -4.77
CA ILE A 176 15.12 -7.77 -5.25
C ILE A 176 15.61 -6.78 -4.18
N ALA A 177 15.30 -7.03 -2.90
CA ALA A 177 15.70 -6.17 -1.80
C ALA A 177 17.22 -6.05 -1.72
N ASN A 178 17.94 -7.18 -1.79
CA ASN A 178 19.40 -7.22 -1.74
C ASN A 178 20.05 -6.54 -2.96
N GLN A 179 19.47 -6.70 -4.16
CA GLN A 179 19.97 -6.03 -5.37
C GLN A 179 19.83 -4.51 -5.32
N ASN A 180 18.87 -3.99 -4.54
CA ASN A 180 18.57 -2.57 -4.42
C ASN A 180 19.24 -1.89 -3.22
N ILE A 181 20.14 -2.57 -2.51
CA ILE A 181 20.98 -1.97 -1.46
C ILE A 181 21.96 -1.00 -2.12
N LYS A 182 21.96 0.28 -1.70
CA LYS A 182 22.95 1.24 -2.19
C LYS A 182 24.34 0.86 -1.70
N LYS A 183 25.29 0.83 -2.63
CA LYS A 183 26.70 0.54 -2.35
C LYS A 183 27.54 1.82 -2.42
N SER A 184 28.56 1.90 -1.58
CA SER A 184 29.61 2.92 -1.69
C SER A 184 30.49 2.68 -2.93
N LEU A 185 31.36 3.65 -3.27
CA LEU A 185 32.39 3.48 -4.31
C LEU A 185 33.32 2.27 -4.06
N LEU A 186 33.43 1.80 -2.81
CA LEU A 186 34.18 0.59 -2.43
C LEU A 186 33.31 -0.68 -2.41
N PHE A 187 32.14 -0.66 -3.04
CA PHE A 187 31.14 -1.74 -3.07
C PHE A 187 30.62 -2.21 -1.71
N LYS A 188 30.98 -1.53 -0.61
CA LYS A 188 30.44 -1.79 0.72
C LYS A 188 28.98 -1.32 0.79
N PRO A 189 28.05 -2.12 1.33
CA PRO A 189 26.69 -1.69 1.63
C PRO A 189 26.70 -0.40 2.46
N LYS A 190 25.91 0.58 2.05
CA LYS A 190 25.62 1.79 2.85
C LYS A 190 24.29 1.68 3.61
N GLU A 191 23.55 0.63 3.29
CA GLU A 191 22.20 0.38 3.73
C GLU A 191 22.09 -1.07 4.16
N GLU A 192 21.26 -1.32 5.16
CA GLU A 192 20.85 -2.66 5.59
C GLU A 192 19.34 -2.79 5.45
N ILE A 193 18.85 -3.98 5.14
CA ILE A 193 17.41 -4.23 5.08
C ILE A 193 16.89 -4.33 6.52
N LEU A 194 16.03 -3.40 6.90
CA LEU A 194 15.41 -3.37 8.22
C LEU A 194 14.20 -4.31 8.27
N ASN A 195 13.30 -4.22 7.28
CA ASN A 195 12.17 -5.15 7.15
C ASN A 195 11.69 -5.28 5.70
N ILE A 196 10.93 -6.35 5.45
CA ILE A 196 10.19 -6.60 4.22
C ILE A 196 8.78 -7.01 4.65
N VAL A 197 7.78 -6.20 4.30
CA VAL A 197 6.39 -6.39 4.72
C VAL A 197 5.49 -6.42 3.50
N LEU A 198 4.54 -7.37 3.46
CA LEU A 198 3.49 -7.39 2.45
C LEU A 198 2.35 -6.49 2.93
N LYS A 199 2.17 -5.37 2.24
CA LYS A 199 1.06 -4.44 2.46
C LYS A 199 0.01 -4.60 1.38
N TYR A 200 -1.18 -4.10 1.67
CA TYR A 200 -2.34 -4.19 0.80
C TYR A 200 -2.94 -2.81 0.59
N ARG A 201 -3.02 -2.42 -0.66
CA ARG A 201 -3.64 -1.16 -1.07
C ARG A 201 -5.07 -1.41 -1.50
N THR A 202 -6.01 -0.64 -0.97
CA THR A 202 -7.44 -0.76 -1.33
C THR A 202 -7.67 -0.24 -2.74
N ILE A 203 -8.35 -1.04 -3.55
CA ILE A 203 -8.86 -0.67 -4.87
C ILE A 203 -10.38 -0.77 -4.81
N TYR A 204 -11.06 0.30 -5.20
CA TYR A 204 -12.51 0.28 -5.34
C TYR A 204 -12.87 -0.30 -6.71
N LYS A 205 -13.54 -1.46 -6.72
CA LYS A 205 -14.21 -2.01 -7.89
C LYS A 205 -15.64 -1.48 -7.92
N ILE A 206 -15.94 -0.65 -8.90
CA ILE A 206 -17.21 0.09 -9.02
C ILE A 206 -17.90 -0.38 -10.29
N SER A 207 -19.04 -1.06 -10.13
CA SER A 207 -19.91 -1.44 -11.24
C SER A 207 -21.05 -0.43 -11.37
N TYR A 208 -21.38 -0.07 -12.61
CA TYR A 208 -22.39 0.95 -12.91
C TYR A 208 -23.10 0.66 -14.22
N ASN A 209 -24.30 1.20 -14.35
CA ASN A 209 -25.07 1.23 -15.59
C ASN A 209 -24.94 2.60 -16.25
N VAL A 210 -24.80 2.59 -17.58
CA VAL A 210 -24.85 3.78 -18.43
C VAL A 210 -26.09 3.64 -19.31
N TYR A 211 -27.03 4.57 -19.17
CA TYR A 211 -28.27 4.57 -19.93
C TYR A 211 -28.08 5.26 -21.29
N ASP A 212 -28.78 4.77 -22.31
CA ASP A 212 -28.92 5.44 -23.59
C ASP A 212 -30.25 6.21 -23.67
N SER A 213 -30.45 6.92 -24.77
CA SER A 213 -31.66 7.71 -25.02
C SER A 213 -32.95 6.90 -25.19
N GLN A 214 -32.87 5.56 -25.16
CA GLN A 214 -34.01 4.65 -25.27
C GLN A 214 -34.29 3.90 -23.96
N ASP A 215 -33.77 4.39 -22.82
CA ASP A 215 -33.82 3.75 -21.49
C ASP A 215 -33.19 2.34 -21.45
N SER A 216 -32.39 1.98 -22.47
CA SER A 216 -31.57 0.77 -22.44
C SER A 216 -30.25 1.07 -21.73
N PHE A 217 -29.65 0.07 -21.06
CA PHE A 217 -28.40 0.31 -20.35
C PHE A 217 -27.29 -0.69 -20.70
N LYS A 218 -26.05 -0.20 -20.56
CA LYS A 218 -24.85 -1.02 -20.57
C LYS A 218 -24.24 -1.01 -19.18
N THR A 219 -24.02 -2.20 -18.62
CA THR A 219 -23.24 -2.35 -17.40
C THR A 219 -21.76 -2.34 -17.73
N ASN A 220 -20.98 -1.56 -16.98
CA ASN A 220 -19.53 -1.59 -17.03
C ASN A 220 -18.95 -1.59 -15.61
N THR A 221 -17.64 -1.74 -15.50
CA THR A 221 -16.91 -1.67 -14.22
C THR A 221 -15.64 -0.85 -14.40
N CYS A 222 -15.31 -0.05 -13.38
CA CYS A 222 -14.02 0.63 -13.27
C CYS A 222 -13.34 0.27 -11.95
N PHE A 223 -12.03 0.55 -11.90
CA PHE A 223 -11.20 0.31 -10.73
C PHE A 223 -10.45 1.59 -10.38
N VAL A 224 -10.49 1.99 -9.12
CA VAL A 224 -9.88 3.23 -8.63
C VAL A 224 -9.00 2.94 -7.43
N ASP A 225 -7.77 3.45 -7.44
CA ASP A 225 -6.81 3.32 -6.35
C ASP A 225 -7.16 4.30 -5.21
N SER A 226 -7.39 3.79 -3.99
CA SER A 226 -7.74 4.59 -2.82
C SER A 226 -6.63 5.52 -2.33
N VAL A 227 -5.38 5.32 -2.76
CA VAL A 227 -4.22 6.12 -2.36
C VAL A 227 -4.02 7.30 -3.30
N THR A 228 -4.20 7.10 -4.61
CA THR A 228 -4.00 8.16 -5.61
C THR A 228 -5.29 8.85 -6.03
N GLY A 229 -6.44 8.19 -5.85
CA GLY A 229 -7.74 8.66 -6.32
C GLY A 229 -7.93 8.53 -7.83
N GLU A 230 -7.08 7.76 -8.49
CA GLU A 230 -7.00 7.64 -9.94
C GLU A 230 -7.47 6.27 -10.43
N PHE A 231 -7.90 6.20 -11.70
CA PHE A 231 -8.16 4.91 -12.31
C PHE A 231 -6.91 4.04 -12.33
N ILE A 232 -7.09 2.75 -12.08
CA ILE A 232 -6.05 1.73 -12.24
C ILE A 232 -6.43 0.80 -13.39
N HIS A 233 -5.45 0.50 -14.23
CA HIS A 233 -5.58 -0.35 -15.41
C HIS A 233 -4.53 -1.45 -15.38
N PHE A 234 -4.87 -2.62 -15.93
CA PHE A 234 -3.92 -3.70 -16.12
C PHE A 234 -3.72 -3.95 -17.61
N LEU A 235 -2.62 -3.43 -18.15
CA LEU A 235 -2.32 -3.42 -19.58
C LEU A 235 -0.95 -4.02 -19.84
N ASN A 236 -0.89 -4.96 -20.78
CA ASN A 236 0.37 -5.62 -21.19
C ASN A 236 1.16 -6.24 -20.02
N GLY A 237 0.44 -6.76 -19.02
CA GLY A 237 1.05 -7.38 -17.84
C GLY A 237 1.53 -6.38 -16.78
N GLU A 238 1.11 -5.11 -16.86
CA GLU A 238 1.55 -4.05 -15.95
C GLU A 238 0.36 -3.24 -15.43
N PHE A 239 0.46 -2.78 -14.18
CA PHE A 239 -0.46 -1.77 -13.67
C PHE A 239 -0.07 -0.39 -14.19
N LYS A 240 -1.08 0.34 -14.68
CA LYS A 240 -0.98 1.74 -15.06
C LYS A 240 -2.01 2.54 -14.30
N ILE A 241 -1.59 3.66 -13.74
CA ILE A 241 -2.45 4.58 -13.02
C ILE A 241 -2.68 5.78 -13.95
N SER A 242 -3.94 6.15 -14.12
CA SER A 242 -4.32 7.38 -14.81
C SER A 242 -3.98 8.63 -14.00
N SER A 243 -4.22 9.78 -14.59
CA SER A 243 -4.01 11.10 -14.01
C SER A 243 -5.21 11.96 -14.36
N GLY A 244 -5.80 12.63 -13.37
CA GLY A 244 -6.85 13.63 -13.59
C GLY A 244 -8.18 13.34 -12.88
N LEU A 245 -8.43 12.11 -12.41
CA LEU A 245 -9.69 11.80 -11.69
C LEU A 245 -9.71 12.49 -10.32
N ASN A 246 -8.57 12.59 -9.66
CA ASN A 246 -8.49 13.13 -8.29
C ASN A 246 -8.56 14.66 -8.20
N VAL A 247 -8.50 15.36 -9.34
CA VAL A 247 -8.61 16.83 -9.44
C VAL A 247 -9.98 17.28 -9.94
N LEU A 248 -10.88 16.35 -10.29
CA LEU A 248 -12.21 16.69 -10.79
C LEU A 248 -13.04 17.47 -9.77
N ASP A 249 -12.82 17.28 -8.47
CA ASP A 249 -13.46 18.04 -7.40
C ASP A 249 -13.17 19.56 -7.50
N LYS A 250 -12.02 19.93 -8.06
CA LYS A 250 -11.55 21.32 -8.23
C LYS A 250 -11.99 21.98 -9.55
N ILE A 251 -12.48 21.20 -10.50
CA ILE A 251 -12.92 21.70 -11.81
C ILE A 251 -14.41 22.01 -11.74
N ASN A 252 -14.92 23.09 -12.34
CA ASN A 252 -16.38 23.26 -12.42
C ASN A 252 -16.99 22.20 -13.37
N GLU A 253 -18.15 21.63 -13.03
CA GLU A 253 -18.81 20.60 -13.84
C GLU A 253 -19.10 21.09 -15.27
N ASP A 254 -19.56 22.33 -15.40
CA ASP A 254 -19.82 22.98 -16.69
C ASP A 254 -18.56 23.10 -17.56
N TYR A 255 -17.36 22.97 -16.97
CA TYR A 255 -16.10 23.15 -17.70
C TYR A 255 -15.64 21.83 -18.34
N LEU A 256 -16.23 20.69 -17.97
CA LEU A 256 -15.78 19.38 -18.46
C LEU A 256 -15.97 19.20 -19.98
N GLU A 257 -16.97 19.84 -20.57
CA GLU A 257 -17.15 19.84 -22.02
C GLU A 257 -15.95 20.47 -22.74
N ILE A 258 -15.44 21.60 -22.23
CA ILE A 258 -14.26 22.26 -22.80
C ILE A 258 -13.03 21.39 -22.65
N LEU A 259 -12.86 20.74 -21.49
CA LEU A 259 -11.77 19.81 -21.29
C LEU A 259 -11.84 18.63 -22.26
N TYR A 260 -13.05 18.11 -22.54
CA TYR A 260 -13.27 17.07 -23.54
C TYR A 260 -12.85 17.51 -24.95
N LEU A 261 -13.21 18.73 -25.38
CA LEU A 261 -12.80 19.26 -26.69
C LEU A 261 -11.27 19.38 -26.79
N LEU A 262 -10.62 19.80 -25.70
CA LEU A 262 -9.16 19.95 -25.61
C LEU A 262 -8.37 18.63 -25.67
N ASN A 263 -9.03 17.47 -25.85
CA ASN A 263 -8.35 16.27 -26.35
C ASN A 263 -7.67 16.50 -27.72
N LYS A 264 -8.18 17.47 -28.49
CA LYS A 264 -7.57 17.99 -29.72
C LYS A 264 -6.99 19.38 -29.47
N GLN A 265 -6.24 19.89 -30.44
CA GLN A 265 -5.71 21.24 -30.39
C GLN A 265 -6.81 22.23 -30.77
N HIS A 266 -7.05 23.24 -29.93
CA HIS A 266 -8.02 24.30 -30.19
C HIS A 266 -7.42 25.67 -29.86
N THR A 267 -7.88 26.70 -30.56
CA THR A 267 -7.73 28.12 -30.16
C THR A 267 -8.99 28.55 -29.40
N LEU A 268 -8.92 29.69 -28.68
CA LEU A 268 -10.12 30.29 -28.06
C LEU A 268 -11.24 30.51 -29.09
N PHE A 269 -10.90 31.04 -30.26
CA PHE A 269 -11.85 31.25 -31.36
C PHE A 269 -12.53 29.94 -31.78
N SER A 270 -11.79 28.84 -31.94
CA SER A 270 -12.40 27.56 -32.32
C SER A 270 -13.28 26.97 -31.21
N LEU A 271 -12.92 27.15 -29.92
CA LEU A 271 -13.76 26.69 -28.81
C LEU A 271 -15.08 27.47 -28.77
N ASN A 272 -15.02 28.79 -28.95
CA ASN A 272 -16.20 29.66 -29.02
C ASN A 272 -17.17 29.23 -30.13
N GLN A 273 -16.65 28.87 -31.31
CA GLN A 273 -17.48 28.39 -32.43
C GLN A 273 -18.10 27.00 -32.20
N GLU A 274 -17.51 26.16 -31.34
CA GLU A 274 -17.99 24.80 -31.07
C GLU A 274 -18.99 24.72 -29.90
N THR A 275 -19.03 25.74 -29.03
CA THR A 275 -19.71 25.64 -27.71
C THR A 275 -20.74 26.73 -27.43
N ASP A 276 -20.82 27.77 -28.27
CA ASP A 276 -21.65 28.97 -28.05
C ASP A 276 -21.38 29.72 -26.73
N ILE A 277 -20.28 29.40 -26.02
CA ILE A 277 -19.87 30.05 -24.77
C ILE A 277 -19.17 31.38 -25.08
N GLU A 278 -19.52 32.45 -24.37
CA GLU A 278 -18.88 33.76 -24.54
C GLU A 278 -17.35 33.68 -24.34
N GLU A 279 -16.60 34.43 -25.16
CA GLU A 279 -15.13 34.39 -25.14
C GLU A 279 -14.54 34.69 -23.75
N LYS A 280 -15.19 35.58 -22.99
CA LYS A 280 -14.79 35.92 -21.63
C LYS A 280 -14.85 34.69 -20.71
N ASP A 281 -15.94 33.93 -20.75
CA ASP A 281 -16.12 32.75 -19.89
C ASP A 281 -15.15 31.63 -20.31
N LEU A 282 -14.87 31.48 -21.61
CA LEU A 282 -13.84 30.56 -22.10
C LEU A 282 -12.45 30.92 -21.60
N ILE A 283 -12.10 32.19 -21.50
CA ILE A 283 -10.82 32.62 -20.92
C ILE A 283 -10.73 32.19 -19.45
N GLU A 284 -11.79 32.41 -18.67
CA GLU A 284 -11.85 31.99 -17.26
C GLU A 284 -11.71 30.47 -17.11
N MET A 285 -12.38 29.68 -17.97
CA MET A 285 -12.26 28.22 -18.03
C MET A 285 -10.83 27.77 -18.35
N ILE A 286 -10.23 28.36 -19.38
CA ILE A 286 -8.86 28.05 -19.81
C ILE A 286 -7.84 28.41 -18.74
N ASP A 287 -8.00 29.55 -18.07
CA ASP A 287 -7.10 29.96 -16.99
C ASP A 287 -7.20 29.02 -15.79
N SER A 288 -8.40 28.57 -15.43
CA SER A 288 -8.59 27.52 -14.40
C SER A 288 -7.82 26.23 -14.76
N PHE A 289 -7.88 25.79 -16.02
CA PHE A 289 -7.11 24.61 -16.46
C PHE A 289 -5.60 24.82 -16.44
N LYS A 290 -5.12 26.04 -16.72
CA LYS A 290 -3.68 26.38 -16.62
C LYS A 290 -3.21 26.33 -15.16
N GLU A 291 -3.98 26.91 -14.24
CA GLU A 291 -3.66 26.90 -12.81
C GLU A 291 -3.57 25.47 -12.26
N LEU A 292 -4.42 24.57 -12.75
CA LEU A 292 -4.41 23.15 -12.43
C LEU A 292 -3.40 22.32 -13.24
N ASN A 293 -2.66 22.94 -14.16
CA ASN A 293 -1.70 22.30 -15.08
C ASN A 293 -2.33 21.17 -15.94
N LEU A 294 -3.62 21.28 -16.29
CA LEU A 294 -4.33 20.25 -17.07
C LEU A 294 -4.10 20.39 -18.57
N ILE A 295 -3.63 21.55 -19.01
CA ILE A 295 -3.48 21.89 -20.43
C ILE A 295 -2.09 22.45 -20.72
N THR A 296 -1.65 22.25 -21.96
CA THR A 296 -0.47 22.86 -22.56
C THR A 296 -0.89 23.99 -23.49
N VAL A 297 -0.07 25.04 -23.53
CA VAL A 297 -0.25 26.20 -24.42
C VAL A 297 0.94 26.29 -25.36
N LYS A 298 0.67 26.40 -26.66
CA LYS A 298 1.70 26.68 -27.67
C LYS A 298 1.32 27.93 -28.44
N ASN A 299 2.24 28.88 -28.51
CA ASN A 299 2.06 30.05 -29.37
C ASN A 299 2.50 29.73 -30.80
N ASN A 300 1.57 29.78 -31.74
CA ASN A 300 1.82 29.60 -33.16
C ASN A 300 1.53 30.92 -33.89
N SER A 301 2.58 31.66 -34.27
CA SER A 301 2.46 32.91 -35.01
C SER A 301 1.57 33.97 -34.32
N GLY A 302 1.68 34.09 -32.99
CA GLY A 302 0.91 35.04 -32.19
C GLY A 302 -0.47 34.54 -31.75
N ILE A 303 -0.84 33.31 -32.11
CA ILE A 303 -2.10 32.68 -31.69
C ILE A 303 -1.80 31.55 -30.71
N ASP A 304 -2.43 31.58 -29.54
CA ASP A 304 -2.32 30.50 -28.57
C ASP A 304 -3.18 29.31 -28.95
N VAL A 305 -2.56 28.13 -28.91
CA VAL A 305 -3.18 26.83 -29.17
C VAL A 305 -3.12 26.01 -27.89
N TYR A 306 -4.29 25.60 -27.43
CA TYR A 306 -4.54 24.86 -26.20
C TYR A 306 -4.78 23.38 -26.49
N LYS A 307 -4.32 22.51 -25.58
CA LYS A 307 -4.56 21.07 -25.61
C LYS A 307 -4.37 20.49 -24.21
N ILE A 308 -5.12 19.46 -23.83
CA ILE A 308 -4.82 18.65 -22.64
C ILE A 308 -3.33 18.24 -22.57
N ASP A 309 -2.75 18.36 -21.38
CA ASP A 309 -1.50 17.67 -21.04
C ASP A 309 -1.82 16.22 -20.67
N SER A 310 -1.49 15.30 -21.57
CA SER A 310 -1.71 13.85 -21.38
C SER A 310 -0.97 13.25 -20.17
N LYS A 311 -0.06 13.98 -19.51
CA LYS A 311 0.56 13.53 -18.25
C LYS A 311 -0.25 13.96 -17.03
N ALA A 312 -0.96 15.08 -17.13
CA ALA A 312 -1.77 15.64 -16.05
C ALA A 312 -3.23 15.18 -16.14
N PHE A 313 -3.70 14.82 -17.34
CA PHE A 313 -5.07 14.40 -17.57
C PHE A 313 -5.16 13.36 -18.70
N ASP A 314 -5.43 12.10 -18.35
CA ASP A 314 -5.56 10.98 -19.31
C ASP A 314 -6.77 10.07 -19.02
N ILE A 315 -7.76 10.58 -18.30
CA ILE A 315 -8.98 9.84 -17.96
C ILE A 315 -9.96 9.75 -19.15
N PRO A 316 -10.69 8.63 -19.29
CA PRO A 316 -11.66 8.46 -20.36
C PRO A 316 -12.99 9.18 -20.05
N PHE A 317 -13.40 10.10 -20.93
CA PHE A 317 -14.74 10.72 -20.89
C PHE A 317 -15.88 9.75 -21.25
N ASN A 318 -15.58 8.66 -21.97
CA ASN A 318 -16.58 7.64 -22.29
C ASN A 318 -16.58 6.53 -21.21
N PRO A 319 -17.67 6.38 -20.43
CA PRO A 319 -17.76 5.39 -19.36
C PRO A 319 -17.80 3.94 -19.86
N THR A 320 -17.94 3.69 -21.16
CA THR A 320 -18.08 2.32 -21.71
C THR A 320 -16.78 1.77 -22.30
N ILE A 321 -15.66 2.49 -22.16
CA ILE A 321 -14.39 2.03 -22.71
C ILE A 321 -13.88 0.78 -21.96
N LYS A 322 -13.43 -0.23 -22.72
CA LYS A 322 -13.01 -1.54 -22.19
C LYS A 322 -11.81 -1.49 -21.24
N VAL A 323 -10.99 -0.44 -21.31
CA VAL A 323 -9.81 -0.31 -20.45
C VAL A 323 -10.19 -0.14 -18.97
N LEU A 324 -11.37 0.45 -18.71
CA LEU A 324 -11.88 0.63 -17.36
C LEU A 324 -12.07 -0.70 -16.63
N SER A 325 -12.51 -1.75 -17.33
CA SER A 325 -12.72 -3.08 -16.76
C SER A 325 -11.49 -3.99 -16.86
N SER A 326 -10.30 -3.45 -17.11
CA SER A 326 -9.09 -4.24 -17.42
C SER A 326 -8.59 -5.11 -16.26
N LEU A 327 -8.95 -4.81 -15.00
CA LEU A 327 -8.54 -5.62 -13.85
C LEU A 327 -9.42 -6.87 -13.65
N ASP A 328 -10.58 -6.99 -14.30
CA ASP A 328 -11.47 -8.15 -14.14
C ASP A 328 -10.82 -9.48 -14.57
N VAL A 329 -9.78 -9.41 -15.40
CA VAL A 329 -9.03 -10.61 -15.84
C VAL A 329 -8.06 -11.13 -14.78
N LEU A 330 -7.80 -10.37 -13.71
CA LEU A 330 -6.86 -10.76 -12.68
C LEU A 330 -7.51 -11.73 -11.69
N PRO A 331 -6.86 -12.86 -11.36
CA PRO A 331 -7.41 -13.79 -10.39
C PRO A 331 -7.40 -13.16 -9.00
N LEU A 332 -8.56 -13.22 -8.34
CA LEU A 332 -8.70 -12.86 -6.94
C LEU A 332 -8.54 -14.10 -6.06
N LYS A 333 -7.87 -13.95 -4.93
CA LYS A 333 -7.79 -14.95 -3.87
C LYS A 333 -8.37 -14.39 -2.58
N LYS A 334 -8.91 -15.27 -1.74
CA LYS A 334 -9.32 -14.92 -0.38
C LYS A 334 -8.15 -15.16 0.56
N GLN A 335 -7.73 -14.13 1.27
CA GLN A 335 -6.69 -14.26 2.28
C GLN A 335 -6.79 -13.20 3.36
N ASP A 336 -6.05 -13.46 4.42
CA ASP A 336 -5.87 -12.57 5.55
C ASP A 336 -5.04 -11.35 5.12
N VAL A 337 -5.57 -10.17 5.40
CA VAL A 337 -4.93 -8.89 5.11
C VAL A 337 -4.55 -8.24 6.44
N GLU A 338 -3.26 -8.29 6.77
CA GLU A 338 -2.70 -7.79 8.04
C GLU A 338 -2.36 -6.30 7.98
N PHE A 339 -1.76 -5.85 6.89
CA PHE A 339 -1.25 -4.47 6.75
C PHE A 339 -1.91 -3.75 5.58
N LEU A 340 -2.73 -2.74 5.89
CA LEU A 340 -3.34 -1.88 4.88
C LEU A 340 -2.52 -0.61 4.68
N GLU A 341 -2.44 -0.14 3.44
CA GLU A 341 -2.03 1.24 3.18
C GLU A 341 -3.16 2.21 3.56
N SER A 342 -2.79 3.40 4.05
CA SER A 342 -3.76 4.45 4.38
C SER A 342 -4.57 4.84 3.15
N ILE A 343 -5.88 5.00 3.34
CA ILE A 343 -6.79 5.51 2.32
C ILE A 343 -6.68 7.03 2.30
N ASN A 344 -6.36 7.60 1.14
CA ASN A 344 -6.31 9.05 0.93
C ASN A 344 -7.61 9.57 0.29
N TYR A 345 -8.24 8.75 -0.56
CA TYR A 345 -9.48 9.07 -1.26
C TYR A 345 -10.56 8.10 -0.83
N SER A 346 -11.59 8.64 -0.16
CA SER A 346 -12.75 7.86 0.26
C SER A 346 -13.60 7.45 -0.94
N LEU A 347 -14.36 6.36 -0.80
CA LEU A 347 -15.27 5.89 -1.84
C LEU A 347 -16.27 6.97 -2.27
N ASN A 348 -16.77 7.79 -1.32
CA ASN A 348 -17.71 8.87 -1.62
C ASN A 348 -17.11 9.91 -2.56
N VAL A 349 -15.87 10.35 -2.28
CA VAL A 349 -15.15 11.32 -3.15
C VAL A 349 -14.99 10.75 -4.56
N ILE A 350 -14.66 9.47 -4.68
CA ILE A 350 -14.55 8.80 -5.98
C ILE A 350 -15.91 8.77 -6.69
N GLN A 351 -16.99 8.41 -5.99
CA GLN A 351 -18.33 8.38 -6.58
C GLN A 351 -18.79 9.75 -7.09
N ASP A 352 -18.51 10.81 -6.33
CA ASP A 352 -18.83 12.18 -6.72
C ASP A 352 -18.04 12.58 -7.98
N ASN A 353 -16.73 12.27 -8.03
CA ASN A 353 -15.91 12.53 -9.21
C ASN A 353 -16.37 11.74 -10.45
N LEU A 354 -16.80 10.47 -10.28
CA LEU A 354 -17.31 9.66 -11.38
C LEU A 354 -18.65 10.19 -11.92
N LYS A 355 -19.58 10.58 -11.04
CA LYS A 355 -20.83 11.21 -11.44
C LYS A 355 -20.59 12.51 -12.19
N LYS A 356 -19.67 13.33 -11.69
CA LYS A 356 -19.26 14.57 -12.36
C LYS A 356 -18.66 14.32 -13.74
N LEU A 357 -17.81 13.30 -13.88
CA LEU A 357 -17.15 12.98 -15.15
C LEU A 357 -18.11 12.42 -16.21
N TRP A 358 -19.05 11.57 -15.81
CA TRP A 358 -19.86 10.77 -16.73
C TRP A 358 -21.36 11.10 -16.70
N GLY A 359 -21.80 11.99 -15.82
CA GLY A 359 -23.20 12.38 -15.65
C GLY A 359 -24.06 11.23 -15.14
N GLU A 360 -25.07 10.85 -15.93
CA GLU A 360 -26.12 9.87 -15.57
C GLU A 360 -25.62 8.41 -15.54
N ILE A 361 -24.71 8.11 -14.62
CA ILE A 361 -24.34 6.75 -14.24
C ILE A 361 -25.12 6.31 -13.00
N GLU A 362 -25.56 5.05 -12.99
CA GLU A 362 -26.17 4.43 -11.81
C GLU A 362 -25.21 3.40 -11.23
N PHE A 363 -24.76 3.60 -9.98
CA PHE A 363 -23.90 2.63 -9.30
C PHE A 363 -24.70 1.38 -8.89
N THR A 364 -24.26 0.21 -9.34
CA THR A 364 -24.92 -1.07 -9.08
C THR A 364 -24.21 -1.93 -8.04
N SER A 365 -22.88 -1.80 -7.92
CA SER A 365 -22.10 -2.51 -6.91
C SER A 365 -20.81 -1.77 -6.58
N LEU A 366 -20.45 -1.75 -5.30
CA LEU A 366 -19.24 -1.16 -4.77
C LEU A 366 -18.51 -2.23 -3.95
N GLN A 367 -17.30 -2.58 -4.35
CA GLN A 367 -16.50 -3.62 -3.70
C GLN A 367 -15.09 -3.12 -3.43
N GLU A 368 -14.54 -3.49 -2.29
CA GLU A 368 -13.11 -3.35 -2.02
C GLU A 368 -12.39 -4.64 -2.43
N ILE A 369 -11.39 -4.50 -3.30
CA ILE A 369 -10.38 -5.53 -3.54
C ILE A 369 -9.02 -4.96 -3.13
N TYR A 370 -8.06 -5.83 -2.83
CA TYR A 370 -6.77 -5.38 -2.31
C TYR A 370 -5.62 -5.75 -3.23
N TRP A 371 -4.82 -4.75 -3.60
CA TRP A 371 -3.62 -4.87 -4.40
C TRP A 371 -2.40 -5.12 -3.48
N PRO A 372 -1.76 -6.30 -3.55
CA PRO A 372 -0.60 -6.61 -2.72
C PRO A 372 0.67 -5.88 -3.19
N ILE A 373 1.37 -5.28 -2.24
CA ILE A 373 2.57 -4.47 -2.44
C ILE A 373 3.62 -4.88 -1.41
N TRP A 374 4.80 -5.26 -1.87
CA TRP A 374 5.95 -5.44 -1.00
C TRP A 374 6.56 -4.08 -0.63
N GLN A 375 6.61 -3.79 0.67
CA GLN A 375 7.34 -2.65 1.21
C GLN A 375 8.66 -3.13 1.82
N ILE A 376 9.78 -2.68 1.26
CA ILE A 376 11.13 -2.93 1.78
C ILE A 376 11.63 -1.65 2.44
N THR A 377 12.01 -1.72 3.72
CA THR A 377 12.62 -0.60 4.43
C THR A 377 14.11 -0.86 4.58
N TYR A 378 14.92 0.09 4.13
CA TYR A 378 16.36 0.11 4.29
C TYR A 378 16.74 1.13 5.34
N ASN A 379 17.64 0.78 6.24
CA ASN A 379 18.22 1.72 7.19
C ASN A 379 19.61 2.15 6.71
N ASN A 380 19.91 3.45 6.77
CA ASN A 380 21.24 4.00 6.58
C ASN A 380 21.55 5.08 7.62
N LYS A 381 22.76 5.65 7.55
CA LYS A 381 23.20 6.71 8.48
C LYS A 381 22.38 8.01 8.42
N GLU A 382 21.63 8.23 7.36
CA GLU A 382 20.82 9.41 7.10
C GLU A 382 19.32 9.15 7.38
N GLY A 383 18.94 7.92 7.76
CA GLY A 383 17.58 7.51 8.10
C GLY A 383 17.07 6.33 7.26
N ASN A 384 15.74 6.21 7.20
CA ASN A 384 15.07 5.11 6.52
C ASN A 384 14.72 5.44 5.07
N ARG A 385 15.01 4.52 4.15
CA ARG A 385 14.57 4.56 2.75
C ARG A 385 13.58 3.44 2.51
N VAL A 386 12.42 3.77 1.94
CA VAL A 386 11.41 2.77 1.55
C VAL A 386 11.46 2.50 0.06
N LEU A 387 11.35 1.24 -0.34
CA LEU A 387 11.11 0.79 -1.71
C LEU A 387 9.81 0.00 -1.75
N LYS A 388 8.88 0.41 -2.61
CA LYS A 388 7.65 -0.34 -2.90
C LYS A 388 7.80 -1.13 -4.20
N VAL A 389 7.38 -2.39 -4.16
CA VAL A 389 7.42 -3.31 -5.30
C VAL A 389 6.06 -3.97 -5.42
N ASP A 390 5.45 -3.89 -6.60
CA ASP A 390 4.18 -4.57 -6.87
C ASP A 390 4.37 -6.09 -6.75
N ALA A 391 3.58 -6.74 -5.90
CA ALA A 391 3.69 -8.17 -5.65
C ALA A 391 3.12 -9.03 -6.80
N VAL A 392 2.47 -8.42 -7.80
CA VAL A 392 1.96 -9.11 -8.99
C VAL A 392 2.98 -9.08 -10.14
N THR A 393 3.62 -7.94 -10.40
CA THR A 393 4.54 -7.77 -11.55
C THR A 393 6.02 -7.77 -11.16
N GLY A 394 6.35 -7.54 -9.90
CA GLY A 394 7.73 -7.37 -9.42
C GLY A 394 8.38 -6.05 -9.80
N LYS A 395 7.60 -5.12 -10.39
CA LYS A 395 8.08 -3.79 -10.75
C LYS A 395 8.06 -2.86 -9.54
N LYS A 396 8.99 -1.91 -9.55
CA LYS A 396 8.98 -0.80 -8.60
C LYS A 396 7.77 0.07 -8.85
N MET A 397 7.15 0.54 -7.77
CA MET A 397 6.00 1.45 -7.79
C MET A 397 6.41 2.89 -7.59
#